data_AF-A0A383DYG5-F1
#
_entry.id   AF-A0A383DYG5-F1
#
_cell.length_a   1.000
_cell.length_b   1.000
_cell.length_c   1.000
_cell.angle_alpha   90.00
_cell.angle_beta   90.00
_cell.angle_gamma   90.00
#
_symmetry.space_group_name_H-M   'P 1'
#
loop_
_entity.id
_entity.type
_entity.pdbx_description
1 polymer ?
#
loop_
_entity_poly.entity_id
_entity_poly.type
_entity_poly.pdbx_seq_one_letter_code
_entity_poly.pdbx_strand_id
1 'polypeptide(L)'
;LGSSRDELQKEIEAAKSGVEKSFSGNGDWSTPRGSMFSATPLSREGKVAFTYPGGFSAYVHCGRSLFQMYPGLHQLDEQLMNQTGPSDKRMGSNYLSMLLQEQRLFPRTLNCLSDDQLKELQEDFFHTPIAMFESGVSSAVLNTHVMRKGFGLEPDIAFGYSMGEISMLYGLGVWESMCNMSHVLNTSSLFKDRLAGSMNAVREAWNLKQNEFHDDPLWGCYTIQLPAAEVQA
;
A
#
# COMPACT_ATOMS: atom_id res chain seq x y z
N LEU A 1 10.50 5.09 13.27
CA LEU A 1 10.71 6.29 14.10
C LEU A 1 11.00 5.96 15.58
N GLY A 2 10.66 4.78 16.10
CA GLY A 2 11.05 4.34 17.45
C GLY A 2 10.10 3.25 17.94
N SER A 3 10.57 2.29 18.73
CA SER A 3 9.74 1.22 19.33
C SER A 3 9.26 1.58 20.73
N SER A 4 9.74 2.69 21.30
CA SER A 4 9.33 3.19 22.61
C SER A 4 9.19 4.72 22.62
N ARG A 5 8.48 5.22 23.64
CA ARG A 5 8.34 6.67 23.88
C ARG A 5 9.68 7.37 24.05
N ASP A 6 10.61 6.75 24.76
CA ASP A 6 11.95 7.31 24.99
C ASP A 6 12.76 7.38 23.71
N GLU A 7 12.66 6.37 22.84
CA GLU A 7 13.29 6.40 21.52
C GLU A 7 12.71 7.50 20.63
N LEU A 8 11.38 7.63 20.61
CA LEU A 8 10.71 8.71 19.86
C LEU A 8 11.14 10.09 20.38
N GLN A 9 11.23 10.27 21.69
CA GLN A 9 11.69 11.53 22.28
C GLN A 9 13.13 11.85 21.87
N LYS A 10 14.02 10.84 21.86
CA LYS A 10 15.41 11.02 21.40
C LYS A 10 15.47 11.41 19.94
N GLU A 11 14.68 10.78 19.06
CA GLU A 11 14.61 11.16 17.65
C GLU A 11 14.07 12.59 17.48
N ILE A 12 13.08 13.01 18.26
CA ILE A 12 12.54 14.38 18.23
C ILE A 12 13.62 15.40 18.63
N GLU A 13 14.34 15.17 19.73
CA GLU A 13 15.41 16.10 20.16
C GLU A 13 16.58 16.12 19.18
N ALA A 14 16.94 14.95 18.61
CA ALA A 14 17.94 14.88 17.55
C ALA A 14 17.50 15.65 16.29
N ALA A 15 16.22 15.55 15.91
CA ALA A 15 15.66 16.28 14.77
C ALA A 15 15.69 17.79 14.99
N LYS A 16 15.28 18.29 16.17
CA LYS A 16 15.33 19.72 16.47
C LYS A 16 16.74 20.29 16.28
N SER A 17 17.74 19.65 16.90
CA SER A 17 19.13 20.09 16.78
C SER A 17 19.69 19.89 15.36
N GLY A 18 19.37 18.77 14.71
CA GLY A 18 19.84 18.42 13.38
C GLY A 18 19.35 19.40 12.31
N VAL A 19 18.05 19.71 12.32
CA VAL A 19 17.43 20.65 11.39
C VAL A 19 18.02 22.05 11.53
N GLU A 20 18.19 22.56 12.75
CA GLU A 20 18.82 23.86 13.00
C GLU A 20 20.28 23.90 12.50
N LYS A 21 21.04 22.82 12.73
CA LYS A 21 22.42 22.70 12.24
C LYS A 21 22.50 22.64 10.72
N SER A 22 21.57 21.95 10.06
CA SER A 22 21.51 21.92 8.60
C SER A 22 21.23 23.30 8.02
N PHE A 23 20.31 24.08 8.59
CA PHE A 23 20.06 25.45 8.14
C PHE A 23 21.23 26.41 8.35
N SER A 24 22.07 26.19 9.38
CA SER A 24 23.28 26.97 9.61
C SER A 24 24.47 26.56 8.73
N GLY A 25 24.28 25.66 7.76
CA GLY A 25 25.28 25.31 6.75
C GLY A 25 26.12 24.07 7.06
N ASN A 26 25.75 23.26 8.07
CA ASN A 26 26.49 22.05 8.42
C ASN A 26 26.10 20.81 7.59
N GLY A 27 25.51 21.00 6.41
CA GLY A 27 25.09 19.93 5.51
C GLY A 27 23.81 19.20 5.96
N ASP A 28 23.55 18.07 5.32
CA ASP A 28 22.36 17.26 5.57
C ASP A 28 22.44 16.53 6.91
N TRP A 29 21.30 16.45 7.60
CA TRP A 29 21.16 15.67 8.83
C TRP A 29 20.55 14.31 8.50
N SER A 30 21.09 13.24 9.09
CA SER A 30 20.47 11.92 9.06
C SER A 30 20.69 11.15 10.36
N THR A 31 19.84 10.17 10.64
CA THR A 31 19.98 9.25 11.77
C THR A 31 20.16 7.81 11.28
N PRO A 32 20.81 6.91 12.06
CA PRO A 32 20.89 5.48 11.73
C PRO A 32 19.52 4.80 11.57
N ARG A 33 18.45 5.41 12.08
CA ARG A 33 17.07 4.92 11.96
C ARG A 33 16.36 5.44 10.70
N GLY A 34 17.06 6.20 9.86
CA GLY A 34 16.58 6.64 8.55
C GLY A 34 15.85 7.98 8.54
N SER A 35 15.80 8.72 9.65
CA SER A 35 15.33 10.12 9.63
C SER A 35 16.33 10.97 8.86
N MET A 36 15.88 11.87 7.98
CA MET A 36 16.77 12.73 7.18
C MET A 36 16.16 14.13 6.98
N PHE A 37 17.02 15.15 6.92
CA PHE A 37 16.65 16.50 6.53
C PHE A 37 17.78 17.15 5.71
N SER A 38 17.40 17.91 4.68
CA SER A 38 18.32 18.73 3.89
C SER A 38 17.79 20.16 3.80
N ALA A 39 18.63 21.15 4.12
CA ALA A 39 18.32 22.58 3.93
C ALA A 39 18.46 23.01 2.46
N THR A 40 19.14 22.20 1.65
CA THR A 40 19.39 22.41 0.22
C THR A 40 18.93 21.17 -0.56
N PRO A 41 17.61 20.85 -0.56
CA PRO A 41 17.12 19.63 -1.18
C PRO A 41 17.32 19.68 -2.69
N LEU A 42 17.61 18.51 -3.28
CA LEU A 42 17.81 18.36 -4.72
C LEU A 42 16.61 18.80 -5.55
N SER A 43 15.40 18.78 -5.00
CA SER A 43 14.16 19.17 -5.70
C SER A 43 14.09 20.64 -6.11
N ARG A 44 15.03 21.50 -5.68
CA ARG A 44 15.10 22.89 -6.17
C ARG A 44 15.58 23.01 -7.62
N GLU A 45 16.42 22.07 -8.04
CA GLU A 45 17.02 22.04 -9.39
C GLU A 45 16.70 20.76 -10.16
N GLY A 46 16.45 19.67 -9.42
CA GLY A 46 16.08 18.37 -9.94
C GLY A 46 14.57 18.18 -10.06
N LYS A 47 14.18 17.17 -10.84
CA LYS A 47 12.80 16.74 -11.01
C LYS A 47 12.37 15.78 -9.89
N VAL A 48 11.09 15.80 -9.54
CA VAL A 48 10.49 14.88 -8.58
C VAL A 48 9.78 13.76 -9.33
N ALA A 49 10.08 12.51 -8.97
CA ALA A 49 9.39 11.35 -9.51
C ALA A 49 8.56 10.64 -8.44
N PHE A 50 7.29 10.35 -8.74
CA PHE A 50 6.47 9.48 -7.90
C PHE A 50 6.55 8.04 -8.38
N THR A 51 6.80 7.12 -7.45
CA THR A 51 7.05 5.71 -7.74
C THR A 51 6.00 4.85 -7.06
N TYR A 52 5.33 3.98 -7.80
CA TYR A 52 4.21 3.19 -7.30
C TYR A 52 4.56 1.69 -7.30
N PRO A 53 4.54 1.02 -6.13
CA PRO A 53 4.88 -0.40 -6.02
C PRO A 53 3.76 -1.32 -6.55
N GLY A 54 4.10 -2.60 -6.73
CA GLY A 54 3.18 -3.64 -7.20
C GLY A 54 2.20 -4.18 -6.14
N GLY A 55 1.43 -5.19 -6.53
CA GLY A 55 0.23 -5.66 -5.81
C GLY A 55 0.38 -6.19 -4.39
N PHE A 56 1.61 -6.53 -4.00
CA PHE A 56 1.89 -7.23 -2.75
C PHE A 56 2.55 -6.33 -1.68
N SER A 57 2.38 -5.01 -1.80
CA SER A 57 2.96 -4.03 -0.87
C SER A 57 2.00 -3.58 0.23
N ALA A 58 0.72 -3.94 0.18
CA ALA A 58 -0.25 -3.62 1.23
C ALA A 58 -0.06 -4.55 2.43
N TYR A 59 -0.11 -3.99 3.64
CA TYR A 59 0.07 -4.73 4.88
C TYR A 59 -0.89 -4.23 5.97
N VAL A 60 -1.18 -5.08 6.96
CA VAL A 60 -2.02 -4.72 8.11
C VAL A 60 -1.43 -3.49 8.80
N HIS A 61 -2.29 -2.52 9.11
CA HIS A 61 -1.97 -1.19 9.62
C HIS A 61 -1.27 -0.23 8.65
N CYS A 62 -1.17 -0.56 7.35
CA CYS A 62 -0.67 0.38 6.35
C CYS A 62 -1.52 1.66 6.36
N GLY A 63 -0.89 2.81 6.61
CA GLY A 63 -1.59 4.10 6.66
C GLY A 63 -2.53 4.30 7.85
N ARG A 64 -2.44 3.50 8.93
CA ARG A 64 -3.38 3.57 10.08
C ARG A 64 -3.53 4.94 10.75
N SER A 65 -2.53 5.81 10.59
CA SER A 65 -2.49 7.15 11.18
C SER A 65 -2.71 8.27 10.15
N LEU A 66 -2.93 7.92 8.88
CA LEU A 66 -2.90 8.87 7.77
C LEU A 66 -4.02 9.90 7.87
N PHE A 67 -5.24 9.48 8.22
CA PHE A 67 -6.38 10.37 8.41
C PHE A 67 -6.21 11.30 9.62
N GLN A 68 -5.53 10.82 10.68
CA GLN A 68 -5.22 11.65 11.85
C GLN A 68 -4.12 12.66 11.54
N MET A 69 -3.14 12.29 10.71
CA MET A 69 -2.05 13.19 10.27
C MET A 69 -2.54 14.22 9.25
N TYR A 70 -3.45 13.85 8.35
CA TYR A 70 -4.03 14.74 7.35
C TYR A 70 -5.56 14.61 7.31
N PRO A 71 -6.30 15.35 8.16
CA PRO A 71 -7.76 15.30 8.20
C PRO A 71 -8.46 15.68 6.89
N GLY A 72 -7.75 16.37 5.97
CA GLY A 72 -8.24 16.67 4.62
C GLY A 72 -8.63 15.44 3.81
N LEU A 73 -8.15 14.24 4.17
CA LEU A 73 -8.59 12.99 3.54
C LEU A 73 -10.09 12.72 3.70
N HIS A 74 -10.74 13.22 4.76
CA HIS A 74 -12.19 13.09 4.90
C HIS A 74 -12.94 13.87 3.80
N GLN A 75 -12.42 15.01 3.38
CA GLN A 75 -13.00 15.79 2.27
C GLN A 75 -12.78 15.07 0.94
N LEU A 76 -11.62 14.44 0.74
CA LEU A 76 -11.37 13.61 -0.43
C LEU A 76 -12.33 12.43 -0.51
N ASP A 77 -12.58 11.75 0.62
CA ASP A 77 -13.54 10.65 0.68
C ASP A 77 -14.97 11.08 0.34
N GLU A 78 -15.42 12.20 0.92
CA GLU A 78 -16.70 12.79 0.57
C GLU A 78 -16.77 13.18 -0.91
N GLN A 79 -15.70 13.77 -1.47
CA GLN A 79 -15.62 14.13 -2.88
C GLN A 79 -15.74 12.90 -3.79
N LEU A 80 -14.94 11.86 -3.53
CA LEU A 80 -14.95 10.63 -4.33
C LEU A 80 -16.32 9.94 -4.25
N MET A 81 -16.91 9.89 -3.06
CA MET A 81 -18.26 9.36 -2.86
C MET A 81 -19.31 10.15 -3.66
N ASN A 82 -19.22 11.48 -3.71
CA ASN A 82 -20.20 12.30 -4.43
C ASN A 82 -20.01 12.30 -5.95
N GLN A 83 -18.77 12.29 -6.44
CA GLN A 83 -18.45 12.39 -7.87
C GLN A 83 -18.50 11.04 -8.58
N THR A 84 -18.14 9.96 -7.88
CA THR A 84 -17.91 8.64 -8.49
C THR A 84 -18.61 7.50 -7.78
N GLY A 85 -19.33 7.80 -6.69
CA GLY A 85 -20.11 6.81 -5.95
C GLY A 85 -21.30 6.30 -6.77
N PRO A 86 -21.83 5.13 -6.41
CA PRO A 86 -22.97 4.54 -7.10
C PRO A 86 -24.23 5.38 -6.89
N SER A 87 -25.12 5.34 -7.88
CA SER A 87 -26.37 6.09 -7.89
C SER A 87 -27.34 5.69 -6.77
N ASP A 88 -27.29 4.44 -6.31
CA ASP A 88 -27.95 4.01 -5.06
C ASP A 88 -26.95 3.99 -3.90
N LYS A 89 -27.05 4.99 -3.02
CA LYS A 89 -26.22 5.13 -1.81
C LYS A 89 -26.46 4.03 -0.76
N ARG A 90 -27.51 3.20 -0.88
CA ARG A 90 -27.77 2.05 0.00
C ARG A 90 -27.19 0.74 -0.53
N MET A 91 -26.96 0.66 -1.83
CA MET A 91 -26.21 -0.43 -2.47
C MET A 91 -24.73 -0.06 -2.64
N GLY A 92 -24.35 1.12 -2.17
CA GLY A 92 -23.05 1.72 -2.40
C GLY A 92 -22.07 1.56 -1.26
N SER A 93 -20.91 1.02 -1.61
CA SER A 93 -19.68 1.08 -0.86
C SER A 93 -19.43 2.48 -0.30
N ASN A 94 -19.09 2.60 0.99
CA ASN A 94 -18.26 3.73 1.43
C ASN A 94 -16.95 3.61 0.63
N TYR A 95 -16.81 4.40 -0.43
CA TYR A 95 -15.94 4.06 -1.55
C TYR A 95 -14.48 3.83 -1.13
N LEU A 96 -13.86 4.76 -0.41
CA LEU A 96 -12.51 4.53 0.10
C LEU A 96 -12.49 3.49 1.22
N SER A 97 -13.42 3.53 2.17
CA SER A 97 -13.42 2.58 3.31
C SER A 97 -13.51 1.11 2.86
N MET A 98 -14.33 0.82 1.85
CA MET A 98 -14.49 -0.53 1.30
C MET A 98 -13.30 -0.92 0.44
N LEU A 99 -12.85 -0.03 -0.48
CA LEU A 99 -11.70 -0.33 -1.33
C LEU A 99 -10.40 -0.41 -0.53
N LEU A 100 -10.26 0.34 0.56
CA LEU A 100 -9.17 0.18 1.52
C LEU A 100 -9.24 -1.17 2.24
N GLN A 101 -10.39 -1.84 2.25
CA GLN A 101 -10.63 -3.04 3.06
C GLN A 101 -10.35 -2.75 4.54
N GLU A 102 -10.96 -1.67 5.06
CA GLU A 102 -10.60 -1.09 6.36
C GLU A 102 -10.62 -2.09 7.53
N GLN A 103 -11.53 -3.06 7.54
CA GLN A 103 -11.57 -4.06 8.61
C GLN A 103 -10.37 -5.01 8.59
N ARG A 104 -9.79 -5.25 7.40
CA ARG A 104 -8.59 -6.07 7.22
C ARG A 104 -7.33 -5.26 7.49
N LEU A 105 -7.28 -4.02 7.01
CA LEU A 105 -6.14 -3.13 7.26
C LEU A 105 -6.08 -2.64 8.71
N PHE A 106 -7.22 -2.37 9.33
CA PHE A 106 -7.34 -1.75 10.65
C PHE A 106 -8.23 -2.60 11.57
N PRO A 107 -7.76 -3.82 11.93
CA PRO A 107 -8.49 -4.72 12.82
C PRO A 107 -8.85 -4.02 14.13
N ARG A 108 -10.14 -4.06 14.48
CA ARG A 108 -10.68 -3.41 15.68
C ARG A 108 -10.64 -4.37 16.85
N THR A 109 -9.63 -4.23 17.70
CA THR A 109 -9.45 -5.07 18.89
C THR A 109 -9.53 -4.25 20.18
N LEU A 110 -9.95 -4.89 21.27
CA LEU A 110 -9.96 -4.27 22.60
C LEU A 110 -8.54 -4.06 23.16
N ASN A 111 -7.62 -4.96 22.81
CA ASN A 111 -6.23 -4.93 23.24
C ASN A 111 -5.31 -4.72 22.03
N CYS A 112 -4.09 -4.24 22.28
CA CYS A 112 -3.05 -4.21 21.26
C CYS A 112 -2.77 -5.62 20.75
N LEU A 113 -2.70 -5.78 19.42
CA LEU A 113 -2.34 -7.05 18.79
C LEU A 113 -0.88 -7.39 19.10
N SER A 114 -0.61 -8.66 19.36
CA SER A 114 0.76 -9.18 19.41
C SER A 114 1.34 -9.33 18.00
N ASP A 115 2.67 -9.49 17.91
CA ASP A 115 3.35 -9.72 16.63
C ASP A 115 2.86 -10.98 15.92
N ASP A 116 2.59 -12.06 16.67
CA ASP A 116 2.03 -13.30 16.12
C ASP A 116 0.63 -13.08 15.52
N GLN A 117 -0.23 -12.34 16.22
CA GLN A 117 -1.57 -12.02 15.71
C GLN A 117 -1.51 -11.13 14.47
N LEU A 118 -0.59 -10.16 14.42
CA LEU A 118 -0.38 -9.33 13.23
C LEU A 118 0.10 -10.18 12.05
N LYS A 119 0.97 -11.16 12.30
CA LYS A 119 1.45 -12.08 11.27
C LYS A 119 0.31 -12.95 10.72
N GLU A 120 -0.52 -13.52 11.58
CA GLU A 120 -1.69 -14.30 11.16
C GLU A 120 -2.66 -13.47 10.30
N LEU A 121 -2.98 -12.24 10.74
CA LEU A 121 -3.83 -11.34 9.97
C LEU A 121 -3.20 -10.94 8.62
N GLN A 122 -1.88 -10.77 8.60
CA GLN A 122 -1.16 -10.48 7.35
C GLN A 122 -1.18 -11.68 6.39
N GLU A 123 -1.04 -12.91 6.90
CA GLU A 123 -1.16 -14.14 6.12
C GLU A 123 -2.57 -14.30 5.54
N ASP A 124 -3.63 -14.10 6.33
CA ASP A 124 -5.02 -14.07 5.83
C ASP A 124 -5.21 -13.00 4.74
N PHE A 125 -4.62 -11.83 4.92
CA PHE A 125 -4.69 -10.77 3.94
C PHE A 125 -4.00 -11.16 2.62
N PHE A 126 -2.85 -11.84 2.68
CA PHE A 126 -2.17 -12.39 1.50
C PHE A 126 -3.03 -13.40 0.72
N HIS A 127 -3.85 -14.18 1.42
CA HIS A 127 -4.79 -15.12 0.81
C HIS A 127 -6.06 -14.46 0.26
N THR A 128 -6.17 -13.13 0.36
CA THR A 128 -7.29 -12.35 -0.18
C THR A 128 -6.80 -11.36 -1.27
N PRO A 129 -6.38 -11.84 -2.46
CA PRO A 129 -5.64 -11.02 -3.44
C PRO A 129 -6.43 -9.83 -3.99
N ILE A 130 -7.76 -9.96 -4.15
CA ILE A 130 -8.61 -8.83 -4.57
C ILE A 130 -8.57 -7.72 -3.50
N ALA A 131 -8.70 -8.09 -2.22
CA ALA A 131 -8.65 -7.15 -1.13
C ALA A 131 -7.28 -6.45 -1.07
N MET A 132 -6.18 -7.19 -1.18
CA MET A 132 -4.83 -6.60 -1.24
C MET A 132 -4.69 -5.60 -2.38
N PHE A 133 -5.21 -5.96 -3.55
CA PHE A 133 -5.11 -5.13 -4.75
C PHE A 133 -5.88 -3.81 -4.56
N GLU A 134 -7.14 -3.88 -4.13
CA GLU A 134 -7.97 -2.69 -3.87
C GLU A 134 -7.36 -1.81 -2.77
N SER A 135 -6.89 -2.42 -1.69
CA SER A 135 -6.23 -1.70 -0.58
C SER A 135 -4.97 -1.00 -1.02
N GLY A 136 -4.15 -1.66 -1.84
CA GLY A 136 -2.91 -1.11 -2.38
C GLY A 136 -3.15 0.11 -3.26
N VAL A 137 -4.09 -0.01 -4.21
CA VAL A 137 -4.48 1.12 -5.09
C VAL A 137 -5.05 2.27 -4.26
N SER A 138 -5.97 1.99 -3.35
CA SER A 138 -6.61 3.03 -2.52
C SER A 138 -5.62 3.73 -1.60
N SER A 139 -4.69 2.98 -1.00
CA SER A 139 -3.62 3.54 -0.18
C SER A 139 -2.71 4.46 -1.01
N ALA A 140 -2.39 4.08 -2.25
CA ALA A 140 -1.60 4.91 -3.15
C ALA A 140 -2.32 6.21 -3.54
N VAL A 141 -3.64 6.16 -3.78
CA VAL A 141 -4.46 7.36 -4.02
C VAL A 141 -4.41 8.31 -2.83
N LEU A 142 -4.62 7.81 -1.61
CA LEU A 142 -4.55 8.63 -0.40
C LEU A 142 -3.16 9.25 -0.20
N ASN A 143 -2.09 8.45 -0.33
CA ASN A 143 -0.74 8.95 -0.18
C ASN A 143 -0.39 9.98 -1.25
N THR A 144 -0.79 9.76 -2.51
CA THR A 144 -0.60 10.74 -3.59
C THR A 144 -1.31 12.04 -3.28
N HIS A 145 -2.55 11.97 -2.77
CA HIS A 145 -3.28 13.15 -2.36
C HIS A 145 -2.60 13.90 -1.21
N VAL A 146 -2.09 13.20 -0.19
CA VAL A 146 -1.32 13.81 0.91
C VAL A 146 -0.06 14.49 0.39
N MET A 147 0.70 13.85 -0.50
CA MET A 147 1.91 14.45 -1.08
C MET A 147 1.58 15.74 -1.86
N ARG A 148 0.56 15.70 -2.71
CA ARG A 148 0.18 16.83 -3.56
C ARG A 148 -0.51 17.96 -2.80
N LYS A 149 -1.52 17.64 -1.98
CA LYS A 149 -2.38 18.63 -1.31
C LYS A 149 -1.96 18.94 0.12
N GLY A 150 -1.37 17.97 0.82
CA GLY A 150 -0.82 18.18 2.15
C GLY A 150 0.55 18.83 2.12
N PHE A 151 1.46 18.33 1.27
CA PHE A 151 2.83 18.82 1.19
C PHE A 151 3.11 19.75 0.00
N GLY A 152 2.15 19.93 -0.92
CA GLY A 152 2.35 20.78 -2.10
C GLY A 152 3.32 20.19 -3.13
N LEU A 153 3.59 18.88 -3.07
CA LEU A 153 4.56 18.20 -3.92
C LEU A 153 3.88 17.68 -5.19
N GLU A 154 4.22 18.26 -6.34
CA GLU A 154 3.75 17.79 -7.64
C GLU A 154 4.88 17.01 -8.35
N PRO A 155 4.62 15.81 -8.89
CA PRO A 155 5.62 15.06 -9.63
C PRO A 155 5.79 15.59 -11.06
N ASP A 156 7.03 15.64 -11.54
CA ASP A 156 7.36 15.84 -12.95
C ASP A 156 7.23 14.55 -13.75
N ILE A 157 7.47 13.41 -13.10
CA ILE A 157 7.50 12.07 -13.68
C ILE A 157 6.78 11.13 -12.72
N ALA A 158 6.08 10.14 -13.25
CA ALA A 158 5.59 9.04 -12.44
C ALA A 158 5.78 7.71 -13.15
N PHE A 159 6.04 6.67 -12.37
CA PHE A 159 6.14 5.31 -12.87
C PHE A 159 5.57 4.32 -11.87
N GLY A 160 4.87 3.33 -12.39
CA GLY A 160 4.28 2.26 -11.63
C GLY A 160 4.77 0.90 -12.10
N TYR A 161 4.90 -0.04 -11.17
CA TYR A 161 5.22 -1.43 -11.49
C TYR A 161 3.98 -2.31 -11.35
N SER A 162 3.53 -2.95 -12.44
CA SER A 162 2.35 -3.84 -12.43
C SER A 162 1.10 -3.12 -11.88
N MET A 163 0.52 -3.56 -10.75
CA MET A 163 -0.55 -2.82 -10.06
C MET A 163 -0.18 -1.34 -9.81
N GLY A 164 1.09 -1.04 -9.62
CA GLY A 164 1.58 0.33 -9.46
C GLY A 164 1.21 1.26 -10.61
N GLU A 165 1.08 0.76 -11.85
CA GLU A 165 0.61 1.58 -12.98
C GLU A 165 -0.84 2.04 -12.78
N ILE A 166 -1.69 1.13 -12.28
CA ILE A 166 -3.08 1.42 -11.96
C ILE A 166 -3.16 2.41 -10.78
N SER A 167 -2.38 2.17 -9.73
CA SER A 167 -2.23 3.08 -8.60
C SER A 167 -1.80 4.49 -9.01
N MET A 168 -0.84 4.59 -9.94
CA MET A 168 -0.36 5.85 -10.50
C MET A 168 -1.47 6.59 -11.25
N LEU A 169 -2.18 5.91 -12.14
CA LEU A 169 -3.23 6.52 -12.97
C LEU A 169 -4.39 7.05 -12.12
N TYR A 170 -4.81 6.31 -11.08
CA TYR A 170 -5.81 6.80 -10.13
C TYR A 170 -5.26 7.90 -9.22
N GLY A 171 -4.06 7.73 -8.66
CA GLY A 171 -3.47 8.69 -7.72
C GLY A 171 -3.22 10.06 -8.33
N LEU A 172 -2.85 10.11 -9.62
CA LEU A 172 -2.63 11.36 -10.35
C LEU A 172 -3.91 11.97 -10.93
N GLY A 173 -5.04 11.23 -10.88
CA GLY A 173 -6.33 11.68 -11.41
C GLY A 173 -6.48 11.53 -12.92
N VAL A 174 -5.70 10.65 -13.56
CA VAL A 174 -5.88 10.29 -14.99
C VAL A 174 -7.13 9.43 -15.15
N TRP A 175 -7.38 8.54 -14.20
CA TRP A 175 -8.62 7.77 -14.11
C TRP A 175 -9.46 8.28 -12.95
N GLU A 176 -10.75 8.50 -13.22
CA GLU A 176 -11.65 9.16 -12.27
C GLU A 176 -12.26 8.19 -11.26
N SER A 177 -12.64 6.98 -11.70
CA SER A 177 -13.36 6.01 -10.86
C SER A 177 -12.74 4.60 -10.87
N MET A 178 -12.38 4.14 -9.68
CA MET A 178 -12.07 2.78 -9.25
C MET A 178 -13.31 1.86 -9.14
N CYS A 179 -14.55 2.37 -9.25
CA CYS A 179 -15.77 1.54 -9.20
C CYS A 179 -15.71 0.42 -10.25
N ASN A 180 -15.34 0.76 -11.48
CA ASN A 180 -15.23 -0.21 -12.57
C ASN A 180 -14.13 -1.24 -12.31
N MET A 181 -12.98 -0.81 -11.78
CA MET A 181 -11.90 -1.71 -11.38
C MET A 181 -12.38 -2.72 -10.33
N SER A 182 -12.99 -2.23 -9.25
CA SER A 182 -13.51 -3.08 -8.18
C SER A 182 -14.58 -4.04 -8.68
N HIS A 183 -15.52 -3.56 -9.51
CA HIS A 183 -16.53 -4.40 -10.12
C HIS A 183 -15.91 -5.53 -10.95
N VAL A 184 -14.95 -5.22 -11.82
CA VAL A 184 -14.27 -6.23 -12.67
C VAL A 184 -13.52 -7.25 -11.81
N LEU A 185 -12.75 -6.80 -10.81
CA LEU A 185 -12.03 -7.69 -9.90
C LEU A 185 -12.97 -8.63 -9.15
N ASN A 186 -14.10 -8.11 -8.65
CA ASN A 186 -15.06 -8.88 -7.85
C ASN A 186 -16.10 -9.65 -8.66
N THR A 187 -16.15 -9.54 -9.99
CA THR A 187 -17.11 -10.29 -10.82
C THR A 187 -16.45 -11.22 -11.82
N SER A 188 -15.24 -10.90 -12.29
CA SER A 188 -14.53 -11.70 -13.27
C SER A 188 -14.06 -13.05 -12.69
N SER A 189 -14.31 -14.14 -13.42
CA SER A 189 -13.73 -15.45 -13.10
C SER A 189 -12.21 -15.44 -13.14
N LEU A 190 -11.61 -14.50 -13.89
CA LEU A 190 -10.16 -14.36 -13.99
C LEU A 190 -9.50 -14.26 -12.61
N PHE A 191 -10.05 -13.43 -11.73
CA PHE A 191 -9.52 -13.17 -10.40
C PHE A 191 -10.15 -14.02 -9.30
N LYS A 192 -11.33 -14.61 -9.54
CA LYS A 192 -11.99 -15.47 -8.56
C LYS A 192 -11.46 -16.90 -8.55
N ASP A 193 -11.33 -17.49 -9.73
CA ASP A 193 -11.10 -18.93 -9.85
C ASP A 193 -10.04 -19.30 -10.89
N ARG A 194 -9.72 -18.45 -11.87
CA ARG A 194 -8.71 -18.76 -12.89
C ARG A 194 -7.29 -18.56 -12.36
N LEU A 195 -6.99 -17.38 -11.81
CA LEU A 195 -5.65 -16.99 -11.34
C LEU A 195 -5.50 -17.02 -9.81
N ALA A 196 -6.61 -16.91 -9.07
CA ALA A 196 -6.64 -17.03 -7.62
C ALA A 196 -7.68 -18.06 -7.19
N GLY A 197 -7.84 -18.27 -5.89
CA GLY A 197 -8.73 -19.29 -5.35
C GLY A 197 -8.29 -20.68 -5.83
N SER A 198 -9.14 -21.35 -6.61
CA SER A 198 -8.85 -22.68 -7.13
C SER A 198 -7.77 -22.69 -8.22
N MET A 199 -7.40 -21.55 -8.83
CA MET A 199 -6.36 -21.45 -9.87
C MET A 199 -6.59 -22.41 -11.06
N ASN A 200 -7.81 -22.44 -11.57
CA ASN A 200 -8.26 -23.32 -12.65
C ASN A 200 -7.35 -23.25 -13.89
N ALA A 201 -6.78 -22.08 -14.20
CA ALA A 201 -5.87 -21.94 -15.34
C ALA A 201 -4.59 -22.79 -15.18
N VAL A 202 -4.04 -22.84 -13.96
CA VAL A 202 -2.86 -23.66 -13.65
C VAL A 202 -3.23 -25.15 -13.65
N ARG A 203 -4.36 -25.49 -13.03
CA ARG A 203 -4.86 -26.88 -12.98
C ARG A 203 -5.09 -27.45 -14.37
N GLU A 204 -5.71 -26.69 -15.26
CA GLU A 204 -5.90 -27.06 -16.67
C GLU A 204 -4.55 -27.26 -17.39
N ALA A 205 -3.63 -26.30 -17.25
CA ALA A 205 -2.32 -26.37 -17.90
C ALA A 205 -1.47 -27.57 -17.45
N TRP A 206 -1.61 -27.99 -16.19
CA TRP A 206 -0.88 -29.11 -15.60
C TRP A 206 -1.67 -30.43 -15.58
N ASN A 207 -2.87 -30.47 -16.18
CA ASN A 207 -3.77 -31.63 -16.20
C ASN A 207 -4.09 -32.21 -14.80
N LEU A 208 -4.24 -31.33 -13.80
CA LEU A 208 -4.53 -31.72 -12.42
C LEU A 208 -6.01 -32.04 -12.23
N LYS A 209 -6.31 -33.00 -11.34
CA LYS A 209 -7.70 -33.29 -10.95
C LYS A 209 -8.25 -32.19 -10.05
N GLN A 210 -9.57 -32.07 -10.02
CA GLN A 210 -10.26 -31.00 -9.28
C GLN A 210 -9.95 -30.98 -7.77
N ASN A 211 -9.70 -32.15 -7.17
CA ASN A 211 -9.39 -32.31 -5.73
C ASN A 211 -7.90 -32.51 -5.43
N GLU A 212 -7.04 -32.46 -6.45
CA GLU A 212 -5.59 -32.56 -6.25
C GLU A 212 -5.08 -31.26 -5.62
N PHE A 213 -4.23 -31.29 -4.57
CA PHE A 213 -3.82 -30.07 -3.85
C PHE A 213 -5.01 -29.22 -3.36
N HIS A 214 -6.02 -29.86 -2.75
CA HIS A 214 -7.15 -29.13 -2.14
C HIS A 214 -6.72 -28.42 -0.85
N ASP A 215 -5.96 -29.12 -0.01
CA ASP A 215 -5.49 -28.61 1.30
C ASP A 215 -4.02 -28.15 1.28
N ASP A 216 -3.34 -28.35 0.15
CA ASP A 216 -1.93 -28.00 -0.06
C ASP A 216 -1.79 -26.84 -1.04
N PRO A 217 -0.74 -25.99 -0.91
CA PRO A 217 -0.47 -24.95 -1.89
C PRO A 217 -0.16 -25.55 -3.26
N LEU A 218 -0.90 -25.11 -4.29
CA LEU A 218 -0.75 -25.60 -5.67
C LEU A 218 0.63 -25.29 -6.26
N TRP A 219 1.13 -24.09 -6.01
CA TRP A 219 2.46 -23.62 -6.42
C TRP A 219 2.91 -22.49 -5.50
N GLY A 220 4.21 -22.20 -5.51
CA GLY A 220 4.78 -21.10 -4.74
C GLY A 220 6.13 -20.66 -5.29
N CYS A 221 6.55 -19.45 -4.90
CA CYS A 221 7.89 -18.95 -5.17
C CYS A 221 8.73 -19.05 -3.90
N TYR A 222 9.93 -19.61 -4.02
CA TYR A 222 10.88 -19.72 -2.91
C TYR A 222 12.14 -18.92 -3.25
N THR A 223 12.65 -18.18 -2.26
CA THR A 223 13.94 -17.51 -2.37
C THR A 223 14.97 -18.33 -1.60
N ILE A 224 16.04 -18.75 -2.26
CA ILE A 224 17.13 -19.50 -1.64
C ILE A 224 18.33 -18.57 -1.53
N GLN A 225 18.82 -18.35 -0.31
CA GLN A 225 20.02 -17.55 -0.06
C GLN A 225 21.26 -18.45 0.07
N LEU A 226 21.61 -19.12 -1.02
CA LEU A 226 22.83 -19.91 -1.15
C LEU A 226 23.57 -19.53 -2.44
N PRO A 227 24.90 -19.73 -2.51
CA PRO A 227 25.65 -19.58 -3.75
C PRO A 227 25.05 -20.45 -4.87
N ALA A 228 24.99 -19.94 -6.09
CA ALA A 228 24.39 -20.65 -7.22
C ALA A 228 24.98 -22.05 -7.45
N ALA A 229 26.28 -22.22 -7.18
CA ALA A 229 26.98 -23.51 -7.30
C ALA A 229 26.42 -24.60 -6.36
N GLU A 230 25.85 -24.22 -5.22
CA GLU A 230 25.28 -25.15 -4.25
C GLU A 230 23.82 -25.50 -4.55
N VAL A 231 23.10 -24.64 -5.28
CA VAL A 231 21.69 -24.84 -5.66
C VAL A 231 21.54 -25.67 -6.94
N GLN A 232 22.56 -25.66 -7.81
CA GLN A 232 22.54 -26.36 -9.10
C GLN A 232 23.03 -27.82 -9.05
N ALA A 233 23.59 -28.26 -7.92
CA ALA A 233 24.10 -29.62 -7.70
C ALA A 233 22.97 -30.59 -7.36
#